data_AF-A6JTX6-F1
#
_entry.id   AF-A6JTX6-F1
#
_cell.length_a   1.000
_cell.length_b   1.000
_cell.length_c   1.000
_cell.angle_alpha   90.00
_cell.angle_beta   90.00
_cell.angle_gamma   90.00
#
_symmetry.space_group_name_H-M   'P 1'
#
loop_
_entity.id
_entity.type
_entity.pdbx_description
1 polymer ?
#
loop_
_entity_poly.entity_id
_entity_poly.type
_entity_poly.pdbx_seq_one_letter_code
_entity_poly.pdbx_strand_id
1 'polypeptide(L)'
;MAEAASELGPNTPYGKTLMKVSEAEKRLGAAERDFIHTASLSFLTPLRNFLEGDWKTISKERRLLQNRRLDLDACKARLKKAKAAEAKATTVPDFQETRPRNYILSASASALWNDEVDKAEQELRAAQTEFDRQAEVTRLLLEGISSAHVNHLRCLHEFVKSQTTYYAQCYRHMLDLQKQLGRFPGTFVGTTEPASPPLSSTSPTTTAATMPVVPTGAGLAPPEEAALCLEEVAPPASGTRKARVLYDYEAADSSELALLADELITVYSLPGMDPDWLIGERGNKKGKVPVTYLELLS
;
A
#
# COMPACT_ATOMS: atom_id res chain seq x y z
N MET A 1 -19.77 -38.08 -10.58
CA MET A 1 -19.33 -39.51 -10.52
C MET A 1 -20.24 -40.40 -9.68
N ALA A 2 -20.63 -40.02 -8.46
CA ALA A 2 -21.49 -40.87 -7.62
C ALA A 2 -22.88 -41.15 -8.25
N GLU A 3 -23.50 -40.13 -8.84
CA GLU A 3 -24.78 -40.26 -9.56
C GLU A 3 -24.63 -41.13 -10.81
N ALA A 4 -23.62 -40.85 -11.64
CA ALA A 4 -23.28 -41.68 -12.79
C ALA A 4 -23.03 -43.16 -12.41
N ALA A 5 -22.37 -43.44 -11.29
CA ALA A 5 -22.15 -44.80 -10.81
C ALA A 5 -23.45 -45.51 -10.40
N SER A 6 -24.44 -44.74 -9.92
CA SER A 6 -25.77 -45.24 -9.59
C SER A 6 -26.58 -45.57 -10.85
N GLU A 7 -26.46 -44.73 -11.89
CA GLU A 7 -27.11 -44.93 -13.20
C GLU A 7 -26.51 -46.11 -13.99
N LEU A 8 -25.19 -46.28 -13.97
CA LEU A 8 -24.46 -47.39 -14.62
C LEU A 8 -24.65 -48.75 -13.92
N GLY A 9 -25.36 -48.78 -12.78
CA GLY A 9 -25.53 -49.95 -11.95
C GLY A 9 -24.42 -50.05 -10.90
N PRO A 10 -24.71 -49.80 -9.60
CA PRO A 10 -23.71 -49.74 -8.54
C PRO A 10 -23.03 -51.07 -8.23
N ASN A 11 -23.59 -52.17 -8.73
CA ASN A 11 -23.03 -53.52 -8.58
C ASN A 11 -22.02 -53.89 -9.68
N THR A 12 -21.96 -53.13 -10.78
CA THR A 12 -20.97 -53.36 -11.84
C THR A 12 -19.55 -53.04 -11.34
N PRO A 13 -18.50 -53.69 -11.84
CA PRO A 13 -17.12 -53.38 -11.44
C PRO A 13 -16.74 -51.92 -11.71
N TYR A 14 -17.24 -51.36 -12.82
CA TYR A 14 -17.07 -49.96 -13.17
C TYR A 14 -17.84 -49.03 -12.22
N GLY A 15 -19.11 -49.32 -11.91
CA GLY A 15 -19.90 -48.58 -10.93
C GLY A 15 -19.26 -48.58 -9.54
N LYS A 16 -18.77 -49.73 -9.06
CA LYS A 16 -18.04 -49.83 -7.78
C LYS A 16 -16.77 -48.98 -7.78
N THR A 17 -16.01 -48.98 -8.88
CA THR A 17 -14.81 -48.17 -9.05
C THR A 17 -15.14 -46.68 -9.03
N LEU A 18 -16.14 -46.24 -9.80
CA LEU A 18 -16.62 -44.86 -9.83
C LEU A 18 -17.10 -44.38 -8.46
N MET A 19 -17.79 -45.24 -7.70
CA MET A 19 -18.19 -44.92 -6.33
C MET A 19 -16.98 -44.64 -5.43
N LYS A 20 -15.93 -45.47 -5.51
CA LYS A 20 -14.69 -45.26 -4.74
C LYS A 20 -13.95 -43.98 -5.12
N VAL A 21 -13.82 -43.70 -6.42
CA VAL A 21 -13.24 -42.45 -6.91
C VAL A 21 -14.05 -41.25 -6.42
N SER A 22 -15.38 -41.31 -6.54
CA SER A 22 -16.26 -40.20 -6.11
C SER A 22 -16.16 -39.91 -4.62
N GLU A 23 -15.97 -40.93 -3.79
CA GLU A 23 -15.82 -40.76 -2.35
C GLU A 23 -14.45 -40.18 -1.99
N ALA A 24 -13.40 -40.59 -2.72
CA ALA A 24 -12.08 -39.97 -2.57
C ALA A 24 -12.10 -38.49 -2.98
N GLU A 25 -12.68 -38.15 -4.13
CA GLU A 25 -12.87 -36.77 -4.60
C GLU A 25 -13.61 -35.90 -3.58
N LYS A 26 -14.70 -36.43 -2.98
CA LYS A 26 -15.41 -35.75 -1.89
C LYS A 26 -14.50 -35.45 -0.68
N ARG A 27 -13.60 -36.38 -0.33
CA ARG A 27 -12.63 -36.18 0.77
C ARG A 27 -11.57 -35.12 0.41
N LEU A 28 -11.08 -35.08 -0.83
CA LEU A 28 -10.16 -34.00 -1.26
C LEU A 28 -10.85 -32.63 -1.23
N GLY A 29 -12.07 -32.54 -1.73
CA GLY A 29 -12.85 -31.30 -1.69
C GLY A 29 -13.16 -30.84 -0.25
N ALA A 30 -13.31 -31.77 0.70
CA ALA A 30 -13.40 -31.42 2.11
C ALA A 30 -12.07 -30.87 2.65
N ALA A 31 -10.95 -31.55 2.39
CA ALA A 31 -9.62 -31.10 2.81
C ALA A 31 -9.26 -29.72 2.23
N GLU A 32 -9.66 -29.44 0.98
CA GLU A 32 -9.45 -28.14 0.34
C GLU A 32 -10.27 -27.04 1.02
N ARG A 33 -11.56 -27.28 1.29
CA ARG A 33 -12.40 -26.32 2.01
C ARG A 33 -11.86 -26.03 3.41
N ASP A 34 -11.40 -27.05 4.12
CA ASP A 34 -10.79 -26.90 5.44
C ASP A 34 -9.49 -26.09 5.37
N PHE A 35 -8.66 -26.32 4.35
CA PHE A 35 -7.45 -25.52 4.12
C PHE A 35 -7.77 -24.06 3.81
N ILE A 36 -8.70 -23.79 2.88
CA ILE A 36 -9.12 -22.43 2.52
C ILE A 36 -9.67 -21.70 3.76
N HIS A 37 -10.50 -22.38 4.55
CA HIS A 37 -11.06 -21.82 5.78
C HIS A 37 -9.95 -21.51 6.79
N THR A 38 -9.03 -22.45 7.01
CA THR A 38 -7.90 -22.28 7.95
C THR A 38 -6.99 -21.14 7.51
N ALA A 39 -6.59 -21.08 6.24
CA ALA A 39 -5.77 -20.01 5.69
C ALA A 39 -6.45 -18.64 5.80
N SER A 40 -7.77 -18.60 5.60
CA SER A 40 -8.54 -17.37 5.75
C SER A 40 -8.48 -16.86 7.20
N LEU A 41 -8.72 -17.74 8.17
CA LEU A 41 -8.76 -17.35 9.59
C LEU A 41 -7.38 -17.09 10.19
N SER A 42 -6.38 -17.91 9.88
CA SER A 42 -5.07 -17.86 10.54
C SER A 42 -4.09 -16.88 9.92
N PHE A 43 -4.31 -16.49 8.65
CA PHE A 43 -3.41 -15.62 7.91
C PHE A 43 -4.10 -14.38 7.32
N LEU A 44 -5.16 -14.55 6.54
CA LEU A 44 -5.78 -13.42 5.83
C LEU A 44 -6.52 -12.47 6.78
N THR A 45 -7.30 -12.99 7.73
CA THR A 45 -8.07 -12.18 8.68
C THR A 45 -7.18 -11.30 9.57
N PRO A 46 -6.11 -11.81 10.22
CA PRO A 46 -5.20 -10.96 11.00
C PRO A 46 -4.58 -9.82 10.18
N LEU A 47 -4.13 -10.12 8.96
CA LEU A 47 -3.56 -9.10 8.06
C LEU A 47 -4.59 -8.04 7.67
N ARG A 48 -5.82 -8.46 7.33
CA ARG A 48 -6.91 -7.55 7.00
C ARG A 48 -7.22 -6.62 8.18
N ASN A 49 -7.34 -7.18 9.39
CA ASN A 49 -7.64 -6.40 10.59
C ASN A 49 -6.54 -5.35 10.87
N PHE A 50 -5.27 -5.72 10.69
CA PHE A 50 -4.16 -4.79 10.83
C PHE A 50 -4.20 -3.66 9.78
N LEU A 51 -4.43 -3.98 8.51
CA LEU A 51 -4.51 -2.99 7.43
C LEU A 51 -5.71 -2.06 7.57
N GLU A 52 -6.86 -2.60 7.99
CA GLU A 52 -8.10 -1.85 8.10
C GLU A 52 -8.22 -1.04 9.40
N GLY A 53 -7.49 -1.43 10.45
CA GLY A 53 -7.48 -0.81 11.77
C GLY A 53 -6.20 -0.04 12.07
N ASP A 54 -5.18 -0.75 12.56
CA ASP A 54 -3.94 -0.16 13.09
C ASP A 54 -3.22 0.70 12.05
N TRP A 55 -3.08 0.19 10.82
CA TRP A 55 -2.34 0.88 9.76
C TRP A 55 -2.95 2.23 9.39
N LYS A 56 -4.29 2.34 9.36
CA LYS A 56 -4.98 3.62 9.09
C LYS A 56 -4.68 4.63 10.18
N THR A 57 -4.68 4.20 11.44
CA THR A 57 -4.35 5.04 12.59
C THR A 57 -2.89 5.52 12.51
N ILE A 58 -1.95 4.60 12.28
CA ILE A 58 -0.52 4.93 12.13
C ILE A 58 -0.32 5.94 10.99
N SER A 59 -0.95 5.72 9.85
CA SER A 59 -0.84 6.61 8.69
C SER A 59 -1.36 8.02 9.01
N LYS A 60 -2.49 8.11 9.71
CA LYS A 60 -3.06 9.39 10.16
C LYS A 60 -2.14 10.12 11.14
N GLU A 61 -1.66 9.44 12.17
CA GLU A 61 -0.79 10.06 13.19
C GLU A 61 0.56 10.50 12.60
N ARG A 62 1.11 9.74 11.63
CA ARG A 62 2.30 10.15 10.87
C ARG A 62 2.08 11.44 10.09
N ARG A 63 0.94 11.57 9.39
CA ARG A 63 0.58 12.80 8.67
C ARG A 63 0.43 13.98 9.64
N LEU A 64 -0.21 13.76 10.79
CA LEU A 64 -0.38 14.80 11.81
C LEU A 64 0.97 15.24 12.39
N LEU A 65 1.89 14.30 12.65
CA LEU A 65 3.25 14.62 13.10
C LEU A 65 4.01 15.49 12.08
N GLN A 66 3.90 15.16 10.79
CA GLN A 66 4.51 15.97 9.73
C GLN A 66 3.90 17.37 9.68
N ASN A 67 2.60 17.50 9.87
CA ASN A 67 1.94 18.81 9.94
C ASN A 67 2.42 19.62 11.16
N ARG A 68 2.50 19.00 12.35
CA ARG A 68 3.03 19.65 13.56
C ARG A 68 4.48 20.07 13.43
N ARG A 69 5.30 19.30 12.71
CA ARG A 69 6.68 19.68 12.39
C ARG A 69 6.71 20.98 11.57
N LEU A 70 5.84 21.11 10.57
CA LEU A 70 5.75 22.33 9.75
C LEU A 70 5.23 23.52 10.55
N ASP A 71 4.22 23.32 11.41
CA ASP A 71 3.73 24.36 12.34
C ASP A 71 4.85 24.88 13.24
N LEU A 72 5.67 23.97 13.77
CA LEU A 72 6.81 24.30 14.61
C LEU A 72 7.87 25.10 13.83
N ASP A 73 8.19 24.68 12.61
CA ASP A 73 9.15 25.38 11.74
C ASP A 73 8.64 26.78 11.36
N ALA A 74 7.34 26.94 11.11
CA ALA A 74 6.70 28.24 10.88
C ALA A 74 6.76 29.15 12.11
N CYS A 75 6.49 28.63 13.32
CA CYS A 75 6.61 29.40 14.56
C CYS A 75 8.05 29.84 14.84
N LYS A 76 9.04 28.98 14.57
CA LYS A 76 10.47 29.34 14.66
C LYS A 76 10.83 30.47 13.70
N ALA A 77 10.34 30.41 12.46
CA ALA A 77 10.56 31.47 11.47
C ALA A 77 9.89 32.79 11.90
N ARG A 78 8.67 32.71 12.45
CA ARG A 78 7.92 33.88 12.98
C ARG A 78 8.67 34.55 14.11
N LEU A 79 9.18 33.78 15.08
CA LEU A 79 9.98 34.30 16.19
C LEU A 79 11.27 34.97 15.70
N LYS A 80 11.99 34.34 14.76
CA LYS A 80 13.19 34.92 14.16
C LYS A 80 12.90 36.25 13.48
N LYS A 81 11.77 36.36 12.77
CA LYS A 81 11.33 37.59 12.11
C LYS A 81 10.94 38.67 13.12
N ALA A 82 10.22 38.32 14.19
CA ALA A 82 9.84 39.25 15.25
C ALA A 82 11.07 39.83 15.96
N LYS A 83 12.04 39.00 16.35
CA LYS A 83 13.31 39.45 16.95
C LYS A 83 14.14 40.32 16.00
N ALA A 84 14.15 40.01 14.70
CA ALA A 84 14.83 40.84 13.72
C ALA A 84 14.13 42.21 13.51
N ALA A 85 12.80 42.27 13.61
CA ALA A 85 12.04 43.51 13.52
C ALA A 85 12.24 44.38 14.78
N GLU A 86 12.24 43.76 15.97
CA GLU A 86 12.56 44.41 17.23
C GLU A 86 13.97 45.02 17.20
N ALA A 87 15.00 44.25 16.82
CA ALA A 87 16.37 44.75 16.72
C ALA A 87 16.52 45.92 15.73
N LYS A 88 15.75 45.91 14.63
CA LYS A 88 15.71 47.03 13.67
C LYS A 88 15.00 48.27 14.24
N ALA A 89 13.96 48.08 15.06
CA ALA A 89 13.24 49.17 15.72
C ALA A 89 14.10 49.82 16.83
N THR A 90 14.95 49.04 17.51
CA THR A 90 15.89 49.54 18.53
C THR A 90 17.10 50.26 17.92
N THR A 91 17.53 49.89 16.71
CA THR A 91 18.73 50.44 16.05
C THR A 91 18.49 51.71 15.24
N VAL A 92 17.33 52.36 15.33
CA VAL A 92 17.11 53.70 14.75
C VAL A 92 17.98 54.72 15.51
N PRO A 93 19.06 55.28 14.92
CA PRO A 93 19.90 56.24 15.60
C PRO A 93 19.56 57.68 15.18
N ASP A 94 19.62 58.56 16.16
CA ASP A 94 20.01 59.96 16.04
C ASP A 94 19.03 60.91 15.31
N PHE A 95 18.02 61.37 16.03
CA PHE A 95 17.61 62.77 15.88
C PHE A 95 17.62 63.44 17.26
N GLN A 96 18.53 64.39 17.38
CA GLN A 96 18.76 65.28 18.50
C GLN A 96 17.54 66.21 18.73
N GLU A 97 16.39 65.66 19.11
CA GLU A 97 15.23 66.43 19.59
C GLU A 97 14.79 65.92 20.96
N THR A 98 15.25 66.63 21.99
CA THR A 98 14.81 66.56 23.39
C THR A 98 13.36 67.01 23.55
N ARG A 99 12.42 66.35 22.87
CA ARG A 99 10.97 66.53 23.03
C ARG A 99 10.38 65.31 23.74
N PRO A 100 9.74 65.48 24.92
CA PRO A 100 9.12 64.37 25.68
C PRO A 100 8.15 63.52 24.86
N ARG A 101 7.53 64.11 23.83
CA ARG A 101 6.55 63.47 22.95
C ARG A 101 7.16 62.37 22.06
N ASN A 102 8.41 62.49 21.63
CA ASN A 102 9.11 61.47 20.82
C ASN A 102 9.57 60.28 21.67
N TYR A 103 10.01 60.51 22.91
CA TYR A 103 10.41 59.45 23.82
C TYR A 103 9.22 58.55 24.21
N ILE A 104 8.05 59.14 24.48
CA ILE A 104 6.83 58.36 24.75
C ILE A 104 6.42 57.52 23.52
N LEU A 105 6.51 58.07 22.31
CA LEU A 105 6.17 57.34 21.08
C LEU A 105 7.16 56.18 20.80
N SER A 106 8.45 56.39 21.06
CA SER A 106 9.50 55.37 20.95
C SER A 106 9.38 54.29 22.02
N ALA A 107 9.05 54.65 23.26
CA ALA A 107 8.77 53.71 24.34
C ALA A 107 7.51 52.87 24.06
N SER A 108 6.44 53.49 23.56
CA SER A 108 5.23 52.78 23.12
C SER A 108 5.48 51.86 21.92
N ALA A 109 6.30 52.27 20.96
CA ALA A 109 6.69 51.41 19.84
C ALA A 109 7.55 50.23 20.29
N SER A 110 8.48 50.45 21.22
CA SER A 110 9.32 49.38 21.79
C SER A 110 8.49 48.38 22.60
N ALA A 111 7.52 48.84 23.40
CA ALA A 111 6.61 47.96 24.14
C ALA A 111 5.78 47.05 23.20
N LEU A 112 5.27 47.58 22.08
CA LEU A 112 4.53 46.80 21.09
C LEU A 112 5.36 45.67 20.46
N TRP A 113 6.64 45.91 20.18
CA TRP A 113 7.52 44.88 19.62
C TRP A 113 7.93 43.83 20.65
N ASN A 114 8.11 44.22 21.92
CA ASN A 114 8.31 43.28 23.03
C ASN A 114 7.09 42.36 23.17
N ASP A 115 5.88 42.91 23.19
CA ASP A 115 4.64 42.12 23.26
C ASP A 115 4.50 41.14 22.08
N GLU A 116 4.87 41.54 20.85
CA GLU A 116 4.82 40.67 19.67
C GLU A 116 5.89 39.56 19.72
N VAL A 117 7.09 39.85 20.25
CA VAL A 117 8.13 38.84 20.48
C VAL A 117 7.68 37.85 21.55
N ASP A 118 7.16 38.33 22.69
CA ASP A 118 6.64 37.48 23.77
C ASP A 118 5.52 36.56 23.28
N LYS A 119 4.60 37.09 22.45
CA LYS A 119 3.56 36.32 21.81
C LYS A 119 4.14 35.24 20.87
N ALA A 120 5.12 35.58 20.05
CA ALA A 120 5.79 34.62 19.16
C ALA A 120 6.55 33.53 19.94
N GLU A 121 7.15 33.86 21.09
CA GLU A 121 7.78 32.89 21.98
C GLU A 121 6.77 31.96 22.65
N GLN A 122 5.61 32.48 23.07
CA GLN A 122 4.54 31.68 23.63
C GLN A 122 3.95 30.70 22.62
N GLU A 123 3.70 31.16 21.38
CA GLU A 123 3.23 30.29 20.29
C GLU A 123 4.26 29.23 19.92
N LEU A 124 5.55 29.57 19.88
CA LEU A 124 6.61 28.60 19.66
C LEU A 124 6.63 27.52 20.75
N ARG A 125 6.50 27.91 22.02
CA ARG A 125 6.41 26.96 23.15
C ARG A 125 5.20 26.04 23.00
N ALA A 126 4.04 26.58 22.65
CA ALA A 126 2.83 25.78 22.43
C ALA A 126 3.00 24.79 21.25
N ALA A 127 3.52 25.25 20.11
CA ALA A 127 3.80 24.40 18.95
C ALA A 127 4.82 23.29 19.26
N GLN A 128 5.86 23.60 20.04
CA GLN A 128 6.84 22.61 20.49
C GLN A 128 6.19 21.53 21.36
N THR A 129 5.39 21.93 22.36
CA THR A 129 4.70 20.95 23.22
C THR A 129 3.75 20.05 22.44
N GLU A 130 3.06 20.57 21.44
CA GLU A 130 2.14 19.79 20.61
C GLU A 130 2.88 18.85 19.65
N PHE A 131 4.02 19.29 19.09
CA PHE A 131 4.89 18.42 18.31
C PHE A 131 5.46 17.28 19.16
N ASP A 132 5.96 17.57 20.37
CA ASP A 132 6.52 16.56 21.26
C ASP A 132 5.45 15.54 21.69
N ARG A 133 4.24 16.01 22.02
CA ARG A 133 3.09 15.14 22.30
C ARG A 133 2.75 14.25 21.11
N GLN A 134 2.72 14.81 19.90
CA GLN A 134 2.40 14.07 18.68
C GLN A 134 3.49 13.07 18.30
N ALA A 135 4.76 13.42 18.52
CA ALA A 135 5.91 12.55 18.31
C ALA A 135 5.86 11.34 19.23
N GLU A 136 5.49 11.56 20.49
CA GLU A 136 5.32 10.49 21.48
C GLU A 136 4.18 9.53 21.12
N VAL A 137 3.01 10.06 20.71
CA VAL A 137 1.90 9.23 20.21
C VAL A 137 2.34 8.37 19.03
N THR A 138 3.03 8.98 18.06
CA THR A 138 3.53 8.26 16.87
C THR A 138 4.57 7.21 17.27
N ARG A 139 5.48 7.53 18.20
CA ARG A 139 6.49 6.59 18.72
C ARG A 139 5.85 5.35 19.33
N LEU A 140 4.86 5.53 20.20
CA LEU A 140 4.14 4.42 20.84
C LEU A 140 3.44 3.52 19.81
N LEU A 141 2.85 4.11 18.76
CA LEU A 141 2.25 3.34 17.67
C LEU A 141 3.30 2.53 16.90
N LEU A 142 4.46 3.10 16.60
CA LEU A 142 5.55 2.40 15.90
C LEU A 142 6.14 1.25 16.75
N GLU A 143 6.19 1.39 18.07
CA GLU A 143 6.56 0.29 18.98
C GLU A 143 5.53 -0.84 18.93
N GLY A 144 4.23 -0.50 18.85
CA GLY A 144 3.15 -1.47 18.61
C GLY A 144 3.30 -2.26 17.31
N ILE A 145 3.75 -1.61 16.22
CA ILE A 145 3.98 -2.27 14.92
C ILE A 145 5.02 -3.38 15.02
N SER A 146 6.07 -3.19 15.83
CA SER A 146 7.10 -4.20 16.00
C SER A 146 6.53 -5.51 16.54
N SER A 147 5.57 -5.43 17.46
CA SER A 147 4.81 -6.59 17.95
C SER A 147 3.90 -7.18 16.86
N ALA A 148 3.21 -6.33 16.08
CA ALA A 148 2.38 -6.78 14.96
C ALA A 148 3.18 -7.53 13.88
N HIS A 149 4.41 -7.09 13.58
CA HIS A 149 5.31 -7.80 12.65
C HIS A 149 5.64 -9.22 13.12
N VAL A 150 5.94 -9.40 14.41
CA VAL A 150 6.19 -10.73 14.98
C VAL A 150 4.94 -11.61 14.86
N ASN A 151 3.75 -11.04 15.06
CA ASN A 151 2.49 -11.75 14.87
C ASN A 151 2.28 -12.16 13.40
N HIS A 152 2.53 -11.27 12.42
CA HIS A 152 2.41 -11.59 11.00
C HIS A 152 3.37 -12.69 10.56
N LEU A 153 4.61 -12.68 11.07
CA LEU A 153 5.57 -13.77 10.84
C LEU A 153 5.03 -15.10 11.39
N ARG A 154 4.43 -15.10 12.58
CA ARG A 154 3.79 -16.31 13.13
C ARG A 154 2.64 -16.79 12.23
N CYS A 155 1.79 -15.89 11.74
CA CYS A 155 0.72 -16.22 10.80
C CYS A 155 1.25 -16.84 9.51
N LEU A 156 2.34 -16.31 8.95
CA LEU A 156 3.00 -16.88 7.77
C LEU A 156 3.51 -18.31 8.03
N HIS A 157 4.16 -18.54 9.17
CA HIS A 157 4.60 -19.87 9.54
C HIS A 157 3.44 -20.87 9.66
N GLU A 158 2.33 -20.46 10.30
CA GLU A 158 1.16 -21.34 10.42
C GLU A 158 0.46 -21.56 9.06
N PHE A 159 0.47 -20.58 8.16
CA PHE A 159 -0.03 -20.74 6.79
C PHE A 159 0.76 -21.80 6.01
N VAL A 160 2.09 -21.71 6.00
CA VAL A 160 2.96 -22.68 5.33
C VAL A 160 2.75 -24.09 5.90
N LYS A 161 2.62 -24.20 7.22
CA LYS A 161 2.32 -25.47 7.89
C LYS A 161 0.94 -26.03 7.51
N SER A 162 -0.08 -25.17 7.43
CA SER A 162 -1.42 -25.55 6.97
C SER A 162 -1.39 -26.05 5.53
N GLN A 163 -0.66 -25.36 4.64
CA GLN A 163 -0.48 -25.75 3.24
C GLN A 163 0.25 -27.09 3.11
N THR A 164 1.31 -27.30 3.89
CA THR A 164 2.04 -28.57 3.95
C THR A 164 1.12 -29.72 4.40
N THR A 165 0.31 -29.48 5.42
CA THR A 165 -0.64 -30.46 5.95
C THR A 165 -1.71 -30.83 4.92
N TYR A 166 -2.24 -29.84 4.20
CA TYR A 166 -3.21 -30.06 3.12
C TYR A 166 -2.65 -30.99 2.03
N TYR A 167 -1.47 -30.69 1.48
CA TYR A 167 -0.88 -31.55 0.44
C TYR A 167 -0.57 -32.96 0.94
N ALA A 168 -0.10 -33.11 2.19
CA ALA A 168 0.11 -34.41 2.79
C ALA A 168 -1.20 -35.21 2.95
N GLN A 169 -2.30 -34.55 3.31
CA GLN A 169 -3.62 -35.17 3.40
C GLN A 169 -4.13 -35.61 2.02
N CYS A 170 -4.04 -34.74 1.01
CA CYS A 170 -4.43 -35.05 -0.37
C CYS A 170 -3.65 -36.26 -0.91
N TYR A 171 -2.33 -36.27 -0.72
CA TYR A 171 -1.48 -37.39 -1.11
C TYR A 171 -1.90 -38.70 -0.44
N ARG A 172 -2.17 -38.66 0.87
CA ARG A 172 -2.65 -39.83 1.62
C ARG A 172 -4.00 -40.34 1.12
N HIS A 173 -4.93 -39.44 0.77
CA HIS A 173 -6.23 -39.82 0.19
C HIS A 173 -6.06 -40.49 -1.18
N MET A 174 -5.16 -40.00 -2.02
CA MET A 174 -4.87 -40.60 -3.34
C MET A 174 -4.19 -41.96 -3.22
N LEU A 175 -3.23 -42.11 -2.31
CA LEU A 175 -2.60 -43.41 -2.04
C LEU A 175 -3.61 -44.44 -1.53
N ASP A 176 -4.53 -44.03 -0.64
CA ASP A 176 -5.57 -44.92 -0.14
C ASP A 176 -6.52 -45.35 -1.26
N LEU A 177 -6.91 -44.42 -2.15
CA LEU A 177 -7.71 -44.75 -3.34
C LEU A 177 -6.99 -45.78 -4.22
N GLN A 178 -5.69 -45.60 -4.52
CA GLN A 178 -4.93 -46.56 -5.32
C GLN A 178 -4.96 -47.97 -4.70
N LYS A 179 -4.82 -48.07 -3.37
CA LYS A 179 -4.93 -49.35 -2.64
C LYS A 179 -6.34 -49.93 -2.71
N GLN A 180 -7.37 -49.10 -2.59
CA GLN A 180 -8.77 -49.55 -2.70
C GLN A 180 -9.09 -50.06 -4.11
N LEU A 181 -8.56 -49.43 -5.16
CA LEU A 181 -8.74 -49.87 -6.54
C LEU A 181 -7.95 -51.14 -6.86
N GLY A 182 -6.75 -51.31 -6.30
CA GLY A 182 -5.94 -52.53 -6.46
C GLY A 182 -6.52 -53.78 -5.80
N ARG A 183 -7.54 -53.65 -4.94
CA ARG A 183 -8.25 -54.77 -4.30
C ARG A 183 -9.37 -55.37 -5.15
N PHE A 184 -9.74 -54.77 -6.29
CA PHE A 184 -10.69 -55.38 -7.20
C PHE A 184 -10.03 -56.53 -7.97
N PRO A 185 -10.45 -57.80 -7.77
CA PRO A 185 -9.86 -58.92 -8.48
C PRO A 185 -10.33 -58.91 -9.94
N GLY A 186 -9.38 -58.74 -10.87
CA GLY A 186 -9.50 -59.11 -12.29
C GLY A 186 -10.46 -58.31 -13.17
N THR A 187 -9.91 -57.39 -13.98
CA THR A 187 -10.25 -57.17 -15.42
C THR A 187 -9.31 -56.11 -16.04
N PHE A 188 -7.99 -56.28 -15.94
CA PHE A 188 -7.06 -55.68 -16.92
C PHE A 188 -5.70 -56.39 -16.94
N VAL A 189 -5.70 -57.71 -17.12
CA VAL A 189 -4.53 -58.44 -17.64
C VAL A 189 -5.08 -59.46 -18.63
N GLY A 190 -4.93 -59.18 -19.91
CA GLY A 190 -5.50 -59.97 -20.99
C GLY A 190 -5.17 -59.47 -22.40
N THR A 191 -3.94 -59.03 -22.62
CA THR A 191 -3.31 -59.04 -23.95
C THR A 191 -1.81 -59.25 -23.77
N THR A 192 -1.44 -60.52 -23.62
CA THR A 192 -0.11 -60.99 -24.00
C THR A 192 -0.25 -61.65 -25.37
N GLU A 193 0.44 -61.10 -26.37
CA GLU A 193 0.96 -61.90 -27.48
C GLU A 193 2.50 -61.69 -27.58
N PRO A 194 3.30 -62.74 -27.82
CA PRO A 194 4.76 -62.73 -27.66
C PRO A 194 5.54 -62.87 -28.99
N ALA A 195 6.74 -62.27 -29.10
CA ALA A 195 7.89 -62.71 -29.92
C ALA A 195 9.05 -61.68 -29.85
N SER A 196 10.09 -61.90 -29.03
CA SER A 196 11.45 -62.38 -29.42
C SER A 196 12.50 -61.23 -29.44
N PRO A 197 13.84 -61.50 -29.43
CA PRO A 197 14.67 -61.75 -28.25
C PRO A 197 15.85 -60.71 -28.11
N PRO A 198 16.78 -60.83 -27.13
CA PRO A 198 17.72 -59.76 -26.77
C PRO A 198 19.05 -59.85 -27.56
N LEU A 199 19.80 -58.75 -27.66
CA LEU A 199 21.28 -58.71 -27.61
C LEU A 199 21.86 -57.29 -27.78
N SER A 200 22.73 -56.92 -26.82
CA SER A 200 23.90 -56.01 -26.93
C SER A 200 23.62 -54.48 -26.97
N SER A 201 24.32 -53.60 -26.27
CA SER A 201 25.62 -53.67 -25.61
C SER A 201 25.77 -52.59 -24.52
N THR A 202 26.80 -52.79 -23.71
CA THR A 202 27.37 -51.99 -22.62
C THR A 202 27.64 -50.50 -22.92
N SER A 203 27.48 -49.68 -21.86
CA SER A 203 27.76 -48.24 -21.66
C SER A 203 29.24 -47.83 -21.93
N PRO A 204 29.71 -46.53 -21.86
CA PRO A 204 29.23 -45.42 -21.01
C PRO A 204 29.26 -43.96 -21.54
N THR A 205 28.59 -43.11 -20.76
CA THR A 205 28.73 -41.67 -20.45
C THR A 205 29.82 -40.84 -21.16
N THR A 206 29.40 -39.70 -21.77
CA THR A 206 30.11 -38.41 -21.70
C THR A 206 29.14 -37.22 -21.92
N THR A 207 29.51 -36.11 -21.30
CA THR A 207 28.81 -34.84 -20.99
C THR A 207 28.57 -33.86 -22.16
N ALA A 208 27.59 -32.94 -21.95
CA ALA A 208 27.69 -31.46 -22.06
C ALA A 208 26.75 -30.70 -23.05
N ALA A 209 26.42 -29.47 -22.61
CA ALA A 209 25.93 -28.26 -23.31
C ALA A 209 24.42 -28.19 -23.67
N THR A 210 23.60 -27.20 -23.26
CA THR A 210 23.65 -25.71 -23.27
C THR A 210 23.07 -25.08 -24.55
N MET A 211 21.99 -24.28 -24.37
CA MET A 211 21.39 -23.24 -25.25
C MET A 211 20.69 -23.74 -26.55
N PRO A 212 19.73 -23.00 -27.19
CA PRO A 212 19.76 -21.55 -27.39
C PRO A 212 18.42 -20.75 -27.47
N VAL A 213 18.64 -19.47 -27.76
CA VAL A 213 17.83 -18.25 -27.90
C VAL A 213 17.29 -18.06 -29.34
N VAL A 214 16.01 -17.63 -29.51
CA VAL A 214 15.35 -16.63 -30.46
C VAL A 214 15.58 -16.80 -32.00
N PRO A 215 14.66 -16.50 -32.98
CA PRO A 215 13.80 -15.29 -33.11
C PRO A 215 12.35 -15.37 -33.71
N THR A 216 11.58 -14.32 -33.37
CA THR A 216 10.68 -13.43 -34.17
C THR A 216 9.71 -13.97 -35.23
N GLY A 217 8.42 -13.58 -35.08
CA GLY A 217 7.70 -12.87 -36.18
C GLY A 217 6.26 -13.28 -36.52
N ALA A 218 5.30 -12.50 -36.00
CA ALA A 218 3.99 -12.15 -36.56
C ALA A 218 2.85 -13.18 -36.67
N GLY A 219 1.67 -12.80 -36.14
CA GLY A 219 0.38 -13.22 -36.72
C GLY A 219 -0.78 -13.45 -35.75
N LEU A 220 -1.58 -12.39 -35.56
CA LEU A 220 -3.04 -12.37 -35.29
C LEU A 220 -3.60 -12.66 -33.88
N ALA A 221 -4.53 -11.78 -33.54
CA ALA A 221 -5.17 -11.51 -32.27
C ALA A 221 -6.51 -12.24 -32.06
N PRO A 222 -7.05 -12.23 -30.83
CA PRO A 222 -8.49 -12.31 -30.55
C PRO A 222 -9.05 -11.01 -29.91
N PRO A 223 -10.39 -10.88 -29.82
CA PRO A 223 -11.11 -9.60 -29.81
C PRO A 223 -11.62 -9.11 -28.45
N GLU A 224 -11.97 -7.82 -28.46
CA GLU A 224 -12.98 -7.08 -27.67
C GLU A 224 -13.01 -7.20 -26.13
N GLU A 225 -12.57 -6.14 -25.47
CA GLU A 225 -13.36 -5.54 -24.39
C GLU A 225 -13.16 -4.01 -24.36
N ALA A 226 -14.25 -3.30 -24.08
CA ALA A 226 -14.53 -1.93 -24.48
C ALA A 226 -13.62 -0.87 -23.84
N ALA A 227 -12.94 -0.09 -24.70
CA ALA A 227 -12.29 1.16 -24.34
C ALA A 227 -13.36 2.25 -24.12
N LEU A 228 -13.52 2.71 -22.89
CA LEU A 228 -14.20 3.96 -22.61
C LEU A 228 -13.27 5.12 -22.98
N CYS A 229 -13.67 5.87 -23.99
CA CYS A 229 -13.08 7.13 -24.41
C CYS A 229 -13.00 8.10 -23.23
N LEU A 230 -11.78 8.47 -22.82
CA LEU A 230 -11.60 9.66 -21.99
C LEU A 230 -11.79 10.88 -22.90
N GLU A 231 -12.95 11.48 -22.73
CA GLU A 231 -13.38 12.73 -23.32
C GLU A 231 -12.31 13.83 -23.13
N GLU A 232 -11.82 14.34 -24.25
CA GLU A 232 -11.09 15.60 -24.34
C GLU A 232 -12.07 16.72 -24.00
N VAL A 233 -12.07 17.15 -22.75
CA VAL A 233 -12.84 18.32 -22.29
C VAL A 233 -11.92 19.53 -22.32
N ALA A 234 -12.15 20.38 -23.32
CA ALA A 234 -11.72 21.78 -23.35
C ALA A 234 -12.19 22.52 -22.08
N PRO A 235 -11.50 23.59 -21.64
CA PRO A 235 -11.45 23.98 -20.25
C PRO A 235 -12.77 24.62 -19.77
N PRO A 236 -13.24 24.32 -18.54
CA PRO A 236 -14.12 25.24 -17.86
C PRO A 236 -13.29 26.41 -17.33
N ALA A 237 -13.43 27.55 -17.98
CA ALA A 237 -13.00 28.85 -17.48
C ALA A 237 -13.76 29.18 -16.18
N SER A 238 -13.20 28.82 -15.03
CA SER A 238 -13.53 29.43 -13.73
C SER A 238 -12.44 29.15 -12.71
N GLY A 239 -11.56 30.13 -12.51
CA GLY A 239 -10.74 30.24 -11.29
C GLY A 239 -9.40 29.51 -11.28
N THR A 240 -8.81 29.16 -12.42
CA THR A 240 -7.41 28.69 -12.46
C THR A 240 -6.47 29.79 -11.99
N ARG A 241 -5.63 29.47 -10.99
CA ARG A 241 -4.60 30.36 -10.45
C ARG A 241 -3.25 29.69 -10.60
N LYS A 242 -2.19 30.48 -10.78
CA LYS A 242 -0.83 29.94 -10.68
C LYS A 242 -0.45 29.87 -9.22
N ALA A 243 0.23 28.81 -8.82
CA ALA A 243 0.76 28.70 -7.47
C ALA A 243 2.23 28.28 -7.52
N ARG A 244 3.04 28.85 -6.63
CA ARG A 244 4.40 28.40 -6.39
C ARG A 244 4.40 27.40 -5.23
N VAL A 245 5.07 26.28 -5.41
CA VAL A 245 5.20 25.26 -4.35
C VAL A 245 6.24 25.74 -3.33
N LEU A 246 5.88 25.76 -2.04
CA LEU A 246 6.82 26.15 -0.97
C LEU A 246 7.71 25.00 -0.52
N TYR A 247 7.20 23.76 -0.56
CA TYR A 247 7.87 22.58 0.00
C TYR A 247 7.65 21.35 -0.88
N ASP A 248 8.62 20.44 -0.88
CA ASP A 248 8.48 19.14 -1.52
C ASP A 248 7.30 18.36 -0.91
N TYR A 249 6.46 17.78 -1.77
CA TYR A 249 5.32 16.96 -1.37
C TYR A 249 5.37 15.64 -2.14
N GLU A 250 5.39 14.50 -1.43
CA GLU A 250 5.24 13.20 -2.05
C GLU A 250 3.75 12.81 -2.10
N ALA A 251 3.26 12.43 -3.29
CA ALA A 251 1.89 11.96 -3.46
C ALA A 251 1.66 10.69 -2.63
N ALA A 252 0.64 10.69 -1.79
CA ALA A 252 0.31 9.54 -0.95
C ALA A 252 -0.48 8.46 -1.71
N ASP A 253 -1.17 8.82 -2.80
CA ASP A 253 -1.91 7.91 -3.67
C ASP A 253 -1.90 8.37 -5.14
N SER A 254 -2.54 7.59 -6.03
CA SER A 254 -2.64 7.92 -7.46
C SER A 254 -3.59 9.09 -7.77
N SER A 255 -4.29 9.63 -6.77
CA SER A 255 -5.18 10.78 -6.88
C SER A 255 -4.49 12.10 -6.51
N GLU A 256 -3.34 12.03 -5.83
CA GLU A 256 -2.51 13.16 -5.41
C GLU A 256 -1.35 13.44 -6.39
N LEU A 257 -0.88 14.69 -6.44
CA LEU A 257 0.24 15.10 -7.30
C LEU A 257 1.48 15.39 -6.45
N ALA A 258 2.60 14.73 -6.78
CA ALA A 258 3.88 15.00 -6.12
C ALA A 258 4.43 16.37 -6.58
N LEU A 259 4.88 17.18 -5.63
CA LEU A 259 5.36 18.55 -5.82
C LEU A 259 6.84 18.67 -5.46
N LEU A 260 7.55 19.55 -6.17
CA LEU A 260 8.91 19.96 -5.83
C LEU A 260 8.89 21.43 -5.40
N ALA A 261 9.69 21.78 -4.39
CA ALA A 261 9.84 23.13 -3.90
C ALA A 261 10.29 24.08 -5.03
N ASP A 262 9.76 25.31 -5.00
CA ASP A 262 9.95 26.35 -6.02
C ASP A 262 9.41 26.03 -7.42
N GLU A 263 8.62 24.96 -7.56
CA GLU A 263 7.94 24.64 -8.82
C GLU A 263 6.67 25.48 -9.02
N LEU A 264 6.40 25.88 -10.27
CA LEU A 264 5.21 26.65 -10.64
C LEU A 264 4.16 25.72 -11.24
N ILE A 265 2.99 25.62 -10.60
CA ILE A 265 1.88 24.76 -11.04
C ILE A 265 0.60 25.57 -11.25
N THR A 266 -0.31 25.05 -12.06
CA THR A 266 -1.65 25.62 -12.21
C THR A 266 -2.59 24.93 -11.24
N VAL A 267 -3.38 25.68 -10.47
CA VAL A 267 -4.32 25.13 -9.48
C VAL A 267 -5.74 25.63 -9.67
N TYR A 268 -6.72 24.78 -9.41
CA TYR A 268 -8.15 25.13 -9.43
C TYR A 268 -8.95 24.32 -8.40
N SER A 269 -10.07 24.89 -7.95
CA SER A 269 -11.01 24.25 -7.02
C SER A 269 -12.13 23.55 -7.79
N LEU A 270 -12.48 22.32 -7.41
CA LEU A 270 -13.66 21.61 -7.93
C LEU A 270 -14.85 21.73 -6.95
N PRO A 271 -16.09 21.88 -7.44
CA PRO A 271 -17.28 21.89 -6.58
C PRO A 271 -17.40 20.57 -5.78
N GLY A 272 -17.48 20.67 -4.45
CA GLY A 272 -17.54 19.51 -3.55
C GLY A 272 -16.19 19.00 -3.01
N MET A 273 -15.07 19.69 -3.33
CA MET A 273 -13.77 19.45 -2.71
C MET A 273 -13.63 20.17 -1.37
N ASP A 274 -12.85 19.60 -0.44
CA ASP A 274 -12.47 20.26 0.81
C ASP A 274 -11.72 21.58 0.57
N PRO A 275 -11.94 22.64 1.38
CA PRO A 275 -11.31 23.95 1.21
C PRO A 275 -9.77 23.94 1.32
N ASP A 276 -9.22 22.92 2.00
CA ASP A 276 -7.77 22.77 2.22
C ASP A 276 -7.06 22.10 1.04
N TRP A 277 -7.79 21.73 -0.01
CA TRP A 277 -7.29 20.99 -1.18
C TRP A 277 -7.63 21.68 -2.50
N LEU A 278 -6.66 21.68 -3.41
CA LEU A 278 -6.83 22.13 -4.80
C LEU A 278 -6.43 21.02 -5.76
N ILE A 279 -6.88 21.08 -7.01
CA ILE A 279 -6.30 20.27 -8.08
C ILE A 279 -5.13 21.03 -8.66
N GLY A 280 -3.94 20.43 -8.59
CA GLY A 280 -2.73 20.89 -9.23
C GLY A 280 -2.54 20.20 -10.58
N GLU A 281 -2.14 20.98 -11.57
CA GLU A 281 -1.81 20.52 -12.91
C GLU A 281 -0.36 20.92 -13.21
N ARG A 282 0.46 19.88 -13.44
CA ARG A 282 1.86 19.97 -13.83
C ARG A 282 2.06 19.23 -15.15
N GLY A 283 2.02 19.97 -16.25
CA GLY A 283 2.09 19.40 -17.61
C GLY A 283 0.96 18.38 -17.84
N ASN A 284 1.30 17.14 -18.16
CA ASN A 284 0.31 16.07 -18.39
C ASN A 284 -0.16 15.36 -17.11
N LYS A 285 0.33 15.76 -15.92
CA LYS A 285 -0.03 15.13 -14.64
C LYS A 285 -0.92 16.08 -13.85
N LYS A 286 -2.07 15.56 -13.41
CA LYS A 286 -3.04 16.27 -12.56
C LYS A 286 -3.32 15.46 -11.30
N GLY A 287 -3.51 16.13 -10.18
CA GLY A 287 -3.84 15.47 -8.92
C GLY A 287 -4.14 16.47 -7.81
N LYS A 288 -4.62 15.97 -6.68
CA LYS A 288 -4.92 16.76 -5.49
C LYS A 288 -3.62 17.25 -4.83
N VAL A 289 -3.63 18.51 -4.40
CA VAL A 289 -2.50 19.17 -3.73
C VAL A 289 -3.02 19.99 -2.55
N PRO A 290 -2.36 19.95 -1.39
CA PRO A 290 -2.76 20.71 -0.21
C PRO A 290 -2.42 22.20 -0.36
N VAL A 291 -3.37 23.09 0.00
CA VAL A 291 -3.21 24.55 -0.10
C VAL A 291 -2.06 25.07 0.77
N THR A 292 -1.80 24.43 1.91
CA THR A 292 -0.73 24.81 2.85
C THR A 292 0.69 24.67 2.28
N TYR A 293 0.85 23.91 1.20
CA TYR A 293 2.14 23.72 0.51
C TYR A 293 2.29 24.66 -0.69
N LEU A 294 1.33 25.55 -0.92
CA LEU A 294 1.23 26.40 -2.10
C LEU A 294 1.15 27.89 -1.74
N GLU A 295 1.83 28.71 -2.53
CA GLU A 295 1.70 30.16 -2.56
C GLU A 295 0.92 30.52 -3.81
N LEU A 296 -0.35 30.87 -3.64
CA LEU A 296 -1.21 31.31 -4.73
C LEU A 296 -0.73 32.67 -5.26
N LEU A 297 -0.26 32.69 -6.50
CA LEU A 297 0.11 33.90 -7.22
C LEU A 297 -1.15 34.46 -7.88
N SER A 298 -1.55 35.66 -7.45
CA SER A 298 -2.69 36.39 -8.02
C SER A 298 -2.30 37.21 -9.24
#